data_AF-A0AAV4GVU3-F1
#
_entry.id   AF-A0AAV4GVU3-F1
#
_cell.length_a   1.000
_cell.length_b   1.000
_cell.length_c   1.000
_cell.angle_alpha   90.00
_cell.angle_beta   90.00
_cell.angle_gamma   90.00
#
_symmetry.space_group_name_H-M   'P 1'
#
loop_
_entity.id
_entity.type
_entity.pdbx_description
1 polymer ?
#
loop_
_entity_poly.entity_id
_entity_poly.type
_entity_poly.pdbx_seq_one_letter_code
_entity_poly.pdbx_strand_id
1 'polypeptide(L)'
;MRVAQKLYEEGFITYMRTDSVNLSTEAIEGAGNTILETFGDKYHEKRLYANKSKSVQEAHEAIRPTDFSKDSIHLDKDHKKLYDLIRKRAIASQMSDAQMENTTVKIVSDKYKHPFVARGEVVVFDGFLKVYLEGKDDEDEGEDSGLLPQLLKGEKLYLENITATERFSKPAPRYSEASLVKKMEELGIGRPSTYAPTISTIQNRGYIEKGDSEGIEREYLELILEDGKIKEGTLSEKTGSNRGRLVPTSVGRVVNNFLVSHFKDILDYNFTAKVEQDFDNIAKGGESWVDMIKSFYGDFHPNVKRVEDTAERESGERVLGKDPKTGKQVIARLGRYGPMVQLGHRDDEDIKHASIIKGKAIETITLEEALRLFELPRVLGTYKDEEVKVNIGRYGPYVHHNGKFVSLGKQADVFSVTLEDSIELIKQKEKENQPITNYKGHDVTKGVGRFGPFLKWDGIYVNVNKKYDFENLSESDIETLIETKLKKRGANKKK
;
A
#
# COMPACT_ATOMS: atom_id res chain seq x y z
N MET A 1 -13.70 -0.63 0.13
CA MET A 1 -14.79 -1.24 0.93
C MET A 1 -15.66 -0.27 1.71
N ARG A 2 -15.16 0.56 2.65
CA ARG A 2 -16.02 1.50 3.42
C ARG A 2 -16.89 2.42 2.53
N VAL A 3 -16.31 2.94 1.45
CA VAL A 3 -17.02 3.79 0.47
C VAL A 3 -18.13 3.00 -0.23
N ALA A 4 -17.81 1.78 -0.72
CA ALA A 4 -18.80 0.90 -1.35
C ALA A 4 -19.93 0.50 -0.40
N GLN A 5 -19.63 0.25 0.87
CA GLN A 5 -20.63 -0.04 1.89
C GLN A 5 -21.65 1.10 2.01
N LYS A 6 -21.18 2.35 2.09
CA LYS A 6 -22.08 3.50 2.15
C LYS A 6 -22.88 3.69 0.85
N LEU A 7 -22.26 3.44 -0.31
CA LEU A 7 -23.00 3.47 -1.59
C LEU A 7 -24.14 2.44 -1.61
N TYR A 8 -23.91 1.25 -1.06
CA TYR A 8 -24.93 0.20 -0.95
C TYR A 8 -26.02 0.59 0.07
N GLU A 9 -25.65 1.07 1.26
CA GLU A 9 -26.59 1.49 2.32
C GLU A 9 -27.50 2.66 1.87
N GLU A 10 -26.99 3.54 1.02
CA GLU A 10 -27.74 4.67 0.43
C GLU A 10 -28.47 4.27 -0.88
N GLY A 11 -28.39 3.00 -1.30
CA GLY A 11 -29.12 2.47 -2.45
C GLY A 11 -28.59 2.88 -3.82
N PHE A 12 -27.32 3.30 -3.94
CA PHE A 12 -26.71 3.67 -5.23
C PHE A 12 -26.13 2.49 -6.00
N ILE A 13 -25.69 1.43 -5.30
CA ILE A 13 -25.11 0.24 -5.92
C ILE A 13 -25.68 -1.04 -5.30
N THR A 14 -25.51 -2.16 -5.99
CA THR A 14 -25.80 -3.51 -5.47
C THR A 14 -24.79 -3.93 -4.39
N TYR A 15 -25.02 -5.10 -3.77
CA TYR A 15 -24.20 -5.58 -2.67
C TYR A 15 -22.73 -5.77 -3.07
N MET A 16 -21.82 -5.10 -2.37
CA MET A 16 -20.40 -4.98 -2.74
C MET A 16 -19.51 -6.17 -2.37
N ARG A 17 -20.05 -7.22 -1.74
CA ARG A 17 -19.31 -8.44 -1.39
C ARG A 17 -19.89 -9.59 -2.18
N THR A 18 -19.49 -9.64 -3.44
CA THR A 18 -19.95 -10.60 -4.43
C THR A 18 -18.73 -11.08 -5.20
N ASP A 19 -18.69 -12.36 -5.51
CA ASP A 19 -17.79 -12.94 -6.49
C ASP A 19 -18.43 -12.96 -7.89
N SER A 20 -19.76 -12.77 -7.98
CA SER A 20 -20.52 -12.80 -9.22
C SER A 20 -20.21 -11.62 -10.16
N VAL A 21 -20.09 -11.94 -11.45
CA VAL A 21 -20.02 -10.97 -12.55
C VAL A 21 -21.34 -10.88 -13.33
N ASN A 22 -22.36 -11.62 -12.91
CA ASN A 22 -23.64 -11.66 -13.61
C ASN A 22 -24.46 -10.40 -13.37
N LEU A 23 -25.19 -9.96 -14.40
CA LEU A 23 -26.17 -8.88 -14.32
C LEU A 23 -27.58 -9.44 -14.49
N SER A 24 -28.54 -8.89 -13.75
CA SER A 24 -29.95 -9.21 -13.89
C SER A 24 -30.47 -8.71 -15.25
N THR A 25 -31.57 -9.29 -15.72
CA THR A 25 -32.22 -8.86 -16.97
C THR A 25 -32.57 -7.37 -16.93
N GLU A 26 -33.10 -6.89 -15.81
CA GLU A 26 -33.43 -5.47 -15.60
C GLU A 26 -32.18 -4.58 -15.68
N ALA A 27 -31.06 -5.02 -15.11
CA ALA A 27 -29.81 -4.27 -15.16
C ALA A 27 -29.24 -4.17 -16.58
N ILE A 28 -29.31 -5.27 -17.33
CA ILE A 28 -28.87 -5.33 -18.74
C ILE A 28 -29.72 -4.38 -19.59
N GLU A 29 -31.03 -4.40 -19.42
CA GLU A 29 -31.95 -3.50 -20.13
C GLU A 29 -31.72 -2.03 -19.75
N GLY A 30 -31.54 -1.73 -18.46
CA GLY A 30 -31.26 -0.37 -17.98
C GLY A 30 -29.92 0.18 -18.51
N ALA A 31 -28.86 -0.64 -18.51
CA ALA A 31 -27.58 -0.28 -19.12
C ALA A 31 -27.73 -0.08 -20.63
N GLY A 32 -28.45 -0.98 -21.31
CA GLY A 32 -28.68 -0.90 -22.76
C GLY A 32 -29.41 0.37 -23.18
N ASN A 33 -30.49 0.73 -22.49
CA ASN A 33 -31.22 1.97 -22.74
C ASN A 33 -30.32 3.20 -22.56
N THR A 34 -29.52 3.23 -21.49
CA THR A 34 -28.55 4.32 -21.25
C THR A 34 -27.53 4.44 -22.38
N ILE A 35 -27.06 3.30 -22.92
CA ILE A 35 -26.10 3.29 -24.03
C ILE A 35 -26.74 3.77 -25.33
N LEU A 36 -27.96 3.31 -25.64
CA LEU A 36 -28.71 3.74 -26.81
C LEU A 36 -28.97 5.24 -26.80
N GLU A 37 -29.36 5.80 -25.65
CA GLU A 37 -29.59 7.24 -25.47
C GLU A 37 -28.31 8.07 -25.56
N THR A 38 -27.21 7.60 -24.96
CA THR A 38 -25.99 8.40 -24.79
C THR A 38 -24.99 8.25 -25.95
N PHE A 39 -24.85 7.05 -26.50
CA PHE A 39 -23.81 6.70 -27.48
C PHE A 39 -24.38 6.27 -28.83
N GLY A 40 -25.62 5.77 -28.85
CA GLY A 40 -26.32 5.31 -30.04
C GLY A 40 -26.18 3.81 -30.29
N ASP A 41 -27.00 3.32 -31.22
CA ASP A 41 -27.21 1.90 -31.53
C ASP A 41 -25.91 1.10 -31.74
N LYS A 42 -24.96 1.67 -32.50
CA LYS A 42 -23.68 1.01 -32.81
C LYS A 42 -22.82 0.66 -31.58
N TYR A 43 -23.05 1.30 -30.45
CA TYR A 43 -22.32 1.07 -29.21
C TYR A 43 -23.00 0.08 -28.27
N HIS A 44 -24.24 -0.34 -28.53
CA HIS A 44 -24.97 -1.24 -27.67
C HIS A 44 -24.79 -2.69 -28.13
N GLU A 45 -24.38 -3.56 -27.21
CA GLU A 45 -24.31 -5.00 -27.44
C GLU A 45 -24.73 -5.73 -26.16
N LYS A 46 -25.83 -6.50 -26.23
CA LYS A 46 -26.34 -7.23 -25.06
C LYS A 46 -25.40 -8.38 -24.72
N ARG A 47 -24.80 -8.38 -23.52
CA ARG A 47 -23.82 -9.39 -23.09
C ARG A 47 -24.19 -10.04 -21.77
N LEU A 48 -24.01 -11.36 -21.72
CA LEU A 48 -24.19 -12.17 -20.51
C LEU A 48 -22.83 -12.65 -20.03
N TYR A 49 -22.47 -12.29 -18.80
CA TYR A 49 -21.25 -12.74 -18.14
C TYR A 49 -21.59 -13.69 -17.00
N ALA A 50 -20.81 -14.76 -16.88
CA ALA A 50 -20.91 -15.72 -15.78
C ALA A 50 -19.50 -16.15 -15.36
N ASN A 51 -19.34 -16.45 -14.08
CA ASN A 51 -18.08 -17.00 -13.56
C ASN A 51 -17.87 -18.44 -14.03
N LYS A 52 -16.60 -18.86 -14.07
CA LYS A 52 -16.22 -20.24 -14.44
C LYS A 52 -16.45 -21.25 -13.30
N SER A 53 -16.55 -20.82 -12.05
CA SER A 53 -16.66 -21.68 -10.87
C SER A 53 -17.84 -21.30 -9.98
N LYS A 54 -18.81 -22.21 -9.81
CA LYS A 54 -20.00 -22.01 -8.97
C LYS A 54 -19.67 -21.99 -7.48
N SER A 55 -19.40 -20.82 -6.94
CA SER A 55 -19.36 -20.53 -5.49
C SER A 55 -20.78 -20.43 -4.91
N VAL A 56 -20.99 -20.66 -3.60
CA VAL A 56 -22.30 -20.45 -2.94
C VAL A 56 -22.70 -18.97 -2.93
N GLN A 57 -21.70 -18.08 -3.01
CA GLN A 57 -21.92 -16.63 -3.01
C GLN A 57 -22.46 -16.09 -4.33
N GLU A 58 -22.57 -16.92 -5.39
CA GLU A 58 -23.18 -16.56 -6.68
C GLU A 58 -24.69 -16.26 -6.63
N ALA A 59 -25.34 -16.35 -5.47
CA ALA A 59 -26.72 -15.88 -5.29
C ALA A 59 -26.84 -14.35 -5.40
N HIS A 60 -25.72 -13.64 -5.50
CA HIS A 60 -25.65 -12.20 -5.65
C HIS A 60 -25.34 -11.78 -7.09
N GLU A 61 -25.79 -10.58 -7.44
CA GLU A 61 -25.47 -9.93 -8.71
C GLU A 61 -24.09 -9.26 -8.63
N ALA A 62 -23.53 -8.88 -9.79
CA ALA A 62 -22.34 -8.05 -9.86
C ALA A 62 -22.54 -6.69 -9.18
N ILE A 63 -21.42 -6.05 -8.81
CA ILE A 63 -21.41 -4.68 -8.29
C ILE A 63 -21.70 -3.72 -9.45
N ARG A 64 -22.87 -3.08 -9.42
CA ARG A 64 -23.35 -2.17 -10.46
C ARG A 64 -24.25 -1.08 -9.87
N PRO A 65 -24.55 0.00 -10.61
CA PRO A 65 -25.55 0.97 -10.19
C PRO A 65 -26.92 0.32 -10.03
N THR A 66 -27.69 0.78 -9.05
CA THR A 66 -29.11 0.44 -8.95
C THR A 66 -29.92 1.11 -10.06
N ASP A 67 -29.45 2.25 -10.54
CA ASP A 67 -30.05 3.06 -11.62
C ASP A 67 -28.94 3.57 -12.54
N PHE A 68 -28.97 3.16 -13.81
CA PHE A 68 -27.96 3.50 -14.82
C PHE A 68 -28.14 4.92 -15.41
N SER A 69 -29.37 5.46 -15.33
CA SER A 69 -29.69 6.80 -15.84
C SER A 69 -29.02 7.91 -15.04
N LYS A 70 -28.65 7.64 -13.77
CA LYS A 70 -27.95 8.59 -12.91
C LYS A 70 -26.46 8.63 -13.22
N ASP A 71 -26.01 9.73 -13.80
CA ASP A 71 -24.63 10.05 -14.12
C ASP A 71 -23.84 10.49 -12.88
N SER A 72 -24.51 10.95 -11.83
CA SER A 72 -23.87 11.41 -10.60
C SER A 72 -24.73 11.18 -9.36
N ILE A 73 -24.08 11.25 -8.19
CA ILE A 73 -24.71 11.04 -6.88
C ILE A 73 -24.39 12.19 -5.92
N HIS A 74 -25.26 12.43 -4.94
CA HIS A 74 -25.10 13.50 -3.96
C HIS A 74 -24.33 13.08 -2.71
N LEU A 75 -23.11 12.55 -2.90
CA LEU A 75 -22.17 12.22 -1.82
C LEU A 75 -20.84 12.97 -1.97
N ASP A 76 -19.92 12.76 -1.02
CA ASP A 76 -18.59 13.35 -1.09
C ASP A 76 -17.77 12.80 -2.28
N LYS A 77 -16.62 13.44 -2.52
CA LYS A 77 -15.77 13.21 -3.68
C LYS A 77 -15.36 11.74 -3.85
N ASP A 78 -15.09 11.01 -2.76
CA ASP A 78 -14.61 9.63 -2.85
C ASP A 78 -15.74 8.68 -3.26
N HIS A 79 -16.95 8.92 -2.76
CA HIS A 79 -18.14 8.16 -3.15
C HIS A 79 -18.52 8.41 -4.60
N LYS A 80 -18.50 9.68 -5.05
CA LYS A 80 -18.73 10.04 -6.45
C LYS A 80 -17.77 9.34 -7.40
N LYS A 81 -16.47 9.33 -7.07
CA LYS A 81 -15.44 8.65 -7.87
C LYS A 81 -15.67 7.14 -7.95
N LEU A 82 -15.97 6.50 -6.83
CA LEU A 82 -16.20 5.05 -6.82
C LEU A 82 -17.50 4.68 -7.56
N TYR A 83 -18.56 5.47 -7.41
CA TYR A 83 -19.80 5.26 -8.15
C TYR A 83 -19.58 5.43 -9.67
N ASP A 84 -18.88 6.48 -10.09
CA ASP A 84 -18.53 6.70 -11.50
C ASP A 84 -17.74 5.53 -12.07
N LEU A 85 -16.77 5.00 -11.32
CA LEU A 85 -16.01 3.81 -11.72
C LEU A 85 -16.91 2.57 -11.89
N ILE A 86 -17.79 2.30 -10.92
CA ILE A 86 -18.74 1.17 -10.96
C ILE A 86 -19.68 1.32 -12.15
N ARG A 87 -20.24 2.53 -12.35
CA ARG A 87 -21.16 2.84 -13.45
C ARG A 87 -20.48 2.66 -14.80
N LYS A 88 -19.29 3.24 -15.01
CA LYS A 88 -18.54 3.11 -16.26
C LYS A 88 -18.20 1.66 -16.58
N ARG A 89 -17.77 0.86 -15.59
CA ARG A 89 -17.48 -0.56 -15.79
C ARG A 89 -18.73 -1.35 -16.17
N ALA A 90 -19.86 -1.09 -15.50
CA ALA A 90 -21.12 -1.76 -15.79
C ALA A 90 -21.68 -1.38 -17.17
N ILE A 91 -21.63 -0.11 -17.56
CA ILE A 91 -21.99 0.37 -18.90
C ILE A 91 -21.09 -0.26 -19.96
N ALA A 92 -19.76 -0.18 -19.79
CA ALA A 92 -18.79 -0.74 -20.72
C ALA A 92 -19.00 -2.26 -20.94
N SER A 93 -19.47 -2.99 -19.93
CA SER A 93 -19.77 -4.43 -20.06
C SER A 93 -20.87 -4.73 -21.08
N GLN A 94 -21.79 -3.79 -21.33
CA GLN A 94 -22.92 -3.90 -22.27
C GLN A 94 -22.70 -3.08 -23.56
N MET A 95 -21.46 -2.62 -23.78
CA MET A 95 -21.08 -1.93 -25.00
C MET A 95 -20.48 -2.90 -26.02
N SER A 96 -20.55 -2.51 -27.30
CA SER A 96 -19.88 -3.18 -28.40
C SER A 96 -18.36 -3.28 -28.19
N ASP A 97 -17.74 -4.33 -28.74
CA ASP A 97 -16.29 -4.50 -28.70
C ASP A 97 -15.60 -3.32 -29.40
N ALA A 98 -14.45 -2.92 -28.88
CA ALA A 98 -13.53 -2.08 -29.63
C ALA A 98 -12.94 -2.88 -30.79
N GLN A 99 -12.87 -2.28 -31.97
CA GLN A 99 -12.26 -2.87 -33.16
C GLN A 99 -10.92 -2.19 -33.40
N MET A 100 -9.88 -3.00 -33.35
CA MET A 100 -8.49 -2.57 -33.47
C MET A 100 -7.84 -3.29 -34.64
N GLU A 101 -7.03 -2.58 -35.42
CA GLU A 101 -6.19 -3.17 -36.45
C GLU A 101 -4.74 -3.27 -35.98
N ASN A 102 -4.29 -4.51 -35.77
CA ASN A 102 -2.88 -4.80 -35.52
C ASN A 102 -2.04 -4.43 -36.75
N THR A 103 -1.27 -3.36 -36.62
CA THR A 103 -0.52 -2.75 -37.71
C THR A 103 0.97 -2.85 -37.44
N THR A 104 1.71 -3.36 -38.41
CA THR A 104 3.18 -3.29 -38.44
C THR A 104 3.61 -2.35 -39.55
N VAL A 105 4.13 -1.20 -39.17
CA VAL A 105 4.62 -0.19 -40.11
C VAL A 105 6.11 -0.41 -40.29
N LYS A 106 6.52 -0.71 -41.53
CA LYS A 106 7.93 -0.75 -41.93
C LYS A 106 8.28 0.56 -42.60
N ILE A 107 9.12 1.35 -41.96
CA ILE A 107 9.54 2.65 -42.46
C ILE A 107 10.94 2.49 -43.05
N VAL A 108 11.02 2.65 -44.37
CA VAL A 108 12.28 2.56 -45.12
C VAL A 108 12.85 3.97 -45.29
N SER A 109 14.15 4.11 -45.07
CA SER A 109 14.89 5.34 -45.33
C SER A 109 15.82 5.14 -46.52
N ASP A 110 16.02 6.19 -47.30
CA ASP A 110 17.07 6.30 -48.32
C ASP A 110 18.48 6.48 -47.71
N LYS A 111 18.56 6.98 -46.47
CA LYS A 111 19.81 7.23 -45.75
C LYS A 111 20.27 6.06 -44.87
N TYR A 112 19.35 5.26 -44.33
CA TYR A 112 19.65 4.19 -43.38
C TYR A 112 19.35 2.81 -43.95
N LYS A 113 20.32 1.88 -43.80
CA LYS A 113 20.25 0.52 -44.37
C LYS A 113 19.14 -0.34 -43.77
N HIS A 114 18.83 -0.15 -42.49
CA HIS A 114 17.87 -0.97 -41.76
C HIS A 114 16.53 -0.24 -41.65
N PRO A 115 15.41 -0.92 -41.93
CA PRO A 115 14.10 -0.32 -41.77
C PRO A 115 13.77 -0.12 -40.28
N PHE A 116 13.08 0.96 -39.96
CA PHE A 116 12.43 1.12 -38.67
C PHE A 116 11.14 0.33 -38.65
N VAL A 117 10.80 -0.25 -37.50
CA VAL A 117 9.59 -1.04 -37.33
C VAL A 117 8.80 -0.47 -36.16
N ALA A 118 7.63 0.06 -36.46
CA ALA A 118 6.62 0.38 -35.45
C ALA A 118 5.56 -0.72 -35.45
N ARG A 119 5.20 -1.20 -34.25
CA ARG A 119 4.11 -2.14 -34.05
C ARG A 119 3.12 -1.49 -33.11
N GLY A 120 1.84 -1.58 -33.46
CA GLY A 120 0.79 -1.04 -32.64
C GLY A 120 -0.57 -1.29 -33.25
N GLU A 121 -1.59 -0.74 -32.60
CA GLU A 121 -2.99 -0.93 -32.91
C GLU A 121 -3.57 0.38 -33.43
N VAL A 122 -4.38 0.31 -34.48
CA VAL A 122 -5.14 1.45 -34.97
C VAL A 122 -6.60 1.27 -34.55
N VAL A 123 -7.17 2.24 -33.84
CA VAL A 123 -8.58 2.20 -33.44
C VAL A 123 -9.46 2.41 -34.67
N VAL A 124 -10.19 1.38 -35.10
CA VAL A 124 -11.21 1.47 -36.15
C VAL A 124 -12.55 1.85 -35.54
N PHE A 125 -12.86 1.29 -34.37
CA PHE A 125 -14.04 1.60 -33.58
C PHE A 125 -13.71 1.50 -32.09
N ASP A 126 -14.02 2.54 -31.33
CA ASP A 126 -13.65 2.66 -29.92
C ASP A 126 -14.52 1.81 -28.99
N GLY A 127 -15.73 1.41 -29.39
CA GLY A 127 -16.59 0.52 -28.62
C GLY A 127 -16.69 0.92 -27.15
N PHE A 128 -16.48 -0.05 -26.25
CA PHE A 128 -16.47 0.17 -24.79
C PHE A 128 -15.33 1.07 -24.28
N LEU A 129 -14.21 1.22 -25.03
CA LEU A 129 -13.06 2.04 -24.63
C LEU A 129 -13.42 3.53 -24.51
N LYS A 130 -14.50 3.95 -25.18
CA LYS A 130 -15.06 5.30 -25.08
C LYS A 130 -15.42 5.70 -23.65
N VAL A 131 -15.78 4.72 -22.81
CA VAL A 131 -16.27 4.94 -21.44
C VAL A 131 -15.32 4.40 -20.39
N TYR A 132 -14.58 3.33 -20.71
CA TYR A 132 -13.74 2.64 -19.75
C TYR A 132 -12.42 2.16 -20.37
N LEU A 133 -11.31 2.67 -19.81
CA LEU A 133 -9.96 2.15 -20.01
C LEU A 133 -9.49 1.59 -18.67
N GLU A 134 -9.08 0.32 -18.66
CA GLU A 134 -8.55 -0.32 -17.46
C GLU A 134 -7.18 0.28 -17.13
N GLY A 135 -6.99 0.73 -15.90
CA GLY A 135 -5.68 1.19 -15.45
C GLY A 135 -4.70 0.03 -15.37
N LYS A 136 -3.44 0.24 -15.77
CA LYS A 136 -2.37 -0.72 -15.53
C LYS A 136 -1.86 -0.57 -14.08
N ASP A 137 -1.75 -1.69 -13.37
CA ASP A 137 -1.24 -1.71 -11.99
C ASP A 137 0.28 -1.43 -11.91
N ASP A 138 0.99 -1.56 -13.02
CA ASP A 138 2.42 -1.30 -13.13
C ASP A 138 2.67 -0.07 -14.01
N GLU A 139 3.10 1.01 -13.37
CA GLU A 139 3.46 2.31 -13.99
C GLU A 139 4.72 2.22 -14.87
N ASP A 140 5.33 1.04 -14.99
CA ASP A 140 6.70 0.84 -15.51
C ASP A 140 6.77 0.33 -16.96
N GLU A 141 5.63 -0.03 -17.57
CA GLU A 141 5.54 -0.17 -19.03
C GLU A 141 5.44 1.23 -19.61
N GLY A 142 6.50 1.68 -20.28
CA GLY A 142 6.57 3.01 -20.88
C GLY A 142 5.28 3.36 -21.65
N GLU A 143 4.90 4.62 -21.56
CA GLU A 143 3.68 5.23 -22.12
C GLU A 143 3.58 5.19 -23.66
N ASP A 144 3.99 4.11 -24.32
CA ASP A 144 3.44 3.82 -25.63
C ASP A 144 2.08 3.19 -25.39
N SER A 145 1.03 3.98 -25.64
CA SER A 145 -0.36 3.51 -25.71
C SER A 145 -0.57 2.32 -26.67
N GLY A 146 0.48 1.93 -27.40
CA GLY A 146 0.44 0.96 -28.49
C GLY A 146 -0.34 1.49 -29.68
N LEU A 147 -0.91 2.70 -29.62
CA LEU A 147 -1.76 3.23 -30.66
C LEU A 147 -0.91 3.86 -31.77
N LEU A 148 -1.23 3.49 -33.00
CA LEU A 148 -0.64 4.11 -34.18
C LEU A 148 -1.65 5.04 -34.86
N PRO A 149 -1.20 6.14 -35.49
CA PRO A 149 -2.04 6.91 -36.39
C PRO A 149 -2.42 6.07 -37.61
N GLN A 150 -3.52 6.45 -38.27
CA GLN A 150 -3.83 5.90 -39.59
C GLN A 150 -2.76 6.35 -40.58
N LEU A 151 -2.10 5.38 -41.21
CA LEU A 151 -1.03 5.60 -42.19
C LEU A 151 -1.39 4.96 -43.52
N LEU A 152 -1.02 5.63 -44.62
CA LEU A 152 -1.20 5.10 -45.97
C LEU A 152 0.11 4.52 -46.52
N LYS A 153 0.02 3.46 -47.31
CA LYS A 153 1.20 2.89 -47.98
C LYS A 153 1.81 3.91 -48.94
N GLY A 154 3.10 4.21 -48.75
CA GLY A 154 3.83 5.19 -49.56
C GLY A 154 3.69 6.64 -49.05
N GLU A 155 3.00 6.84 -47.93
CA GLU A 155 2.99 8.13 -47.24
C GLU A 155 4.41 8.55 -46.85
N LYS A 156 4.71 9.83 -47.07
CA LYS A 156 6.02 10.39 -46.75
C LYS A 156 6.06 10.79 -45.28
N LEU A 157 6.95 10.17 -44.53
CA LEU A 157 7.25 10.54 -43.15
C LEU A 157 8.54 11.36 -43.12
N TYR A 158 8.57 12.35 -42.23
CA TYR A 158 9.75 13.18 -41.99
C TYR A 158 10.40 12.76 -40.68
N LEU A 159 11.72 12.56 -40.73
CA LEU A 159 12.48 12.27 -39.52
C LEU A 159 12.56 13.54 -38.67
N GLU A 160 11.96 13.49 -37.49
CA GLU A 160 12.10 14.55 -36.48
C GLU A 160 13.42 14.38 -35.72
N ASN A 161 13.62 13.22 -35.08
CA ASN A 161 14.86 12.82 -34.43
C ASN A 161 14.99 11.28 -34.38
N ILE A 162 16.19 10.78 -34.08
CA ILE A 162 16.41 9.38 -33.66
C ILE A 162 17.00 9.40 -32.26
N THR A 163 16.31 8.76 -31.32
CA THR A 163 16.80 8.58 -29.95
C THR A 163 17.25 7.14 -29.74
N ALA A 164 18.47 6.97 -29.24
CA ALA A 164 18.97 5.70 -28.72
C ALA A 164 19.20 5.83 -27.21
N THR A 165 18.44 5.07 -26.43
CA THR A 165 18.46 5.12 -24.97
C THR A 165 19.05 3.82 -24.41
N GLU A 166 20.04 3.93 -23.53
CA GLU A 166 20.52 2.81 -22.72
C GLU A 166 19.42 2.32 -21.78
N ARG A 167 19.19 1.01 -21.73
CA ARG A 167 18.16 0.39 -20.90
C ARG A 167 18.73 -0.73 -20.05
N PHE A 168 18.21 -0.85 -18.84
CA PHE A 168 18.58 -1.91 -17.90
C PHE A 168 17.39 -2.84 -17.65
N SER A 169 17.67 -4.13 -17.42
CA SER A 169 16.66 -5.08 -16.99
C SER A 169 16.04 -4.67 -15.65
N LYS A 170 14.72 -4.79 -15.53
CA LYS A 170 13.97 -4.53 -14.29
C LYS A 170 13.62 -5.87 -13.60
N PRO A 171 13.66 -5.94 -12.25
CA PRO A 171 13.13 -7.07 -11.52
C PRO A 171 11.59 -7.09 -11.58
N ALA A 172 10.98 -8.21 -11.18
CA ALA A 172 9.53 -8.28 -11.01
C ALA A 172 9.04 -7.22 -10.02
N PRO A 173 7.93 -6.52 -10.32
CA PRO A 173 7.42 -5.46 -9.46
C PRO A 173 6.93 -6.03 -8.13
N ARG A 174 7.01 -5.21 -7.08
CA ARG A 174 6.38 -5.54 -5.80
C ARG A 174 4.86 -5.41 -5.92
N TYR A 175 4.15 -6.20 -5.13
CA TYR A 175 2.70 -6.13 -5.05
C TYR A 175 2.23 -4.76 -4.55
N SER A 176 1.27 -4.17 -5.26
CA SER A 176 0.29 -3.23 -4.72
C SER A 176 -0.80 -3.98 -3.94
N GLU A 177 -1.70 -3.28 -3.26
CA GLU A 177 -2.87 -3.94 -2.66
C GLU A 177 -3.73 -4.61 -3.74
N ALA A 178 -3.91 -3.97 -4.90
CA ALA A 178 -4.70 -4.51 -6.02
C ALA A 178 -4.08 -5.78 -6.61
N SER A 179 -2.79 -5.74 -6.96
CA SER A 179 -2.10 -6.91 -7.52
C SER A 179 -1.95 -8.05 -6.50
N LEU A 180 -1.89 -7.76 -5.19
CA LEU A 180 -1.94 -8.79 -4.17
C LEU A 180 -3.33 -9.45 -4.09
N VAL A 181 -4.41 -8.67 -4.14
CA VAL A 181 -5.79 -9.21 -4.19
C VAL A 181 -5.98 -10.08 -5.43
N LYS A 182 -5.53 -9.59 -6.60
CA LYS A 182 -5.56 -10.37 -7.85
C LYS A 182 -4.80 -11.69 -7.71
N LYS A 183 -3.61 -11.67 -7.10
CA LYS A 183 -2.83 -12.88 -6.88
C LYS A 183 -3.49 -13.85 -5.90
N MET A 184 -4.13 -13.33 -4.85
CA MET A 184 -4.90 -14.13 -3.89
C MET A 184 -6.09 -14.82 -4.58
N GLU A 185 -6.84 -14.08 -5.39
CA GLU A 185 -7.96 -14.59 -6.18
C GLU A 185 -7.52 -15.66 -7.20
N GLU A 186 -6.44 -15.42 -7.95
CA GLU A 186 -5.85 -16.40 -8.89
C GLU A 186 -5.46 -17.72 -8.21
N LEU A 187 -5.02 -17.64 -6.95
CA LEU A 187 -4.62 -18.81 -6.16
C LEU A 187 -5.79 -19.44 -5.39
N GLY A 188 -7.00 -18.87 -5.47
CA GLY A 188 -8.16 -19.35 -4.71
C GLY A 188 -8.08 -19.10 -3.20
N ILE A 189 -7.19 -18.19 -2.77
CA ILE A 189 -6.92 -17.88 -1.37
C ILE A 189 -7.74 -16.66 -0.96
N GLY A 190 -8.61 -16.84 0.03
CA GLY A 190 -9.52 -15.80 0.49
C GLY A 190 -10.76 -15.64 -0.40
N ARG A 191 -11.60 -14.68 -0.03
CA ARG A 191 -12.93 -14.42 -0.59
C ARG A 191 -13.19 -12.90 -0.60
N PRO A 192 -14.22 -12.41 -1.32
CA PRO A 192 -14.55 -10.98 -1.35
C PRO A 192 -14.69 -10.32 0.04
N SER A 193 -15.11 -11.09 1.04
CA SER A 193 -15.22 -10.65 2.43
C SER A 193 -13.89 -10.59 3.19
N THR A 194 -12.84 -11.29 2.73
CA THR A 194 -11.57 -11.45 3.46
C THR A 194 -10.37 -10.77 2.81
N TYR A 195 -10.38 -10.42 1.53
CA TYR A 195 -9.25 -9.76 0.85
C TYR A 195 -8.73 -8.51 1.60
N ALA A 196 -9.58 -7.49 1.77
CA ALA A 196 -9.18 -6.24 2.43
C ALA A 196 -8.85 -6.43 3.92
N PRO A 197 -9.65 -7.20 4.71
CA PRO A 197 -9.29 -7.52 6.10
C PRO A 197 -7.96 -8.25 6.25
N THR A 198 -7.63 -9.20 5.38
CA THR A 198 -6.36 -9.95 5.41
C THR A 198 -5.19 -9.00 5.23
N ILE A 199 -5.20 -8.17 4.19
CA ILE A 199 -4.15 -7.18 3.92
C ILE A 199 -4.02 -6.19 5.09
N SER A 200 -5.16 -5.70 5.59
CA SER A 200 -5.18 -4.79 6.74
C SER A 200 -4.60 -5.44 8.00
N THR A 201 -4.87 -6.72 8.22
CA THR A 201 -4.39 -7.46 9.40
C THR A 201 -2.88 -7.64 9.38
N ILE A 202 -2.32 -8.07 8.25
CA ILE A 202 -0.87 -8.27 8.12
C ILE A 202 -0.10 -6.94 8.14
N GLN A 203 -0.71 -5.85 7.67
CA GLN A 203 -0.17 -4.48 7.84
C GLN A 203 -0.23 -4.03 9.30
N ASN A 204 -1.38 -4.17 9.98
CA ASN A 204 -1.56 -3.74 11.37
C ASN A 204 -0.68 -4.52 12.36
N ARG A 205 -0.40 -5.79 12.06
CA ARG A 205 0.54 -6.62 12.83
C ARG A 205 2.01 -6.33 12.48
N GLY A 206 2.27 -5.47 11.50
CA GLY A 206 3.61 -5.06 11.11
C GLY A 206 4.41 -6.12 10.37
N TYR A 207 3.76 -7.12 9.74
CA TYR A 207 4.44 -8.10 8.90
C TYR A 207 4.82 -7.53 7.53
N ILE A 208 4.00 -6.61 7.03
CA ILE A 208 4.27 -5.83 5.84
C ILE A 208 4.03 -4.34 6.11
N GLU A 209 4.63 -3.48 5.31
CA GLU A 209 4.37 -2.05 5.30
C GLU A 209 4.29 -1.50 3.88
N LYS A 210 3.78 -0.27 3.73
CA LYS A 210 3.90 0.46 2.46
C LYS A 210 5.30 1.03 2.37
N GLY A 211 5.99 0.69 1.28
CA GLY A 211 7.28 1.26 0.98
C GLY A 211 7.20 2.77 0.77
N ASP A 212 8.26 3.46 1.17
CA ASP A 212 8.44 4.91 1.12
C ASP A 212 9.75 5.31 0.42
N SER A 213 10.49 4.34 -0.12
CA SER A 213 11.71 4.60 -0.89
C SER A 213 11.37 5.03 -2.31
N GLU A 214 11.91 6.18 -2.68
CA GLU A 214 11.90 6.72 -4.05
C GLU A 214 12.79 5.94 -5.02
N GLY A 215 13.58 4.99 -4.51
CA GLY A 215 14.65 4.35 -5.26
C GLY A 215 15.95 5.16 -5.20
N ILE A 216 16.94 4.69 -5.94
CA ILE A 216 18.23 5.37 -6.12
C ILE A 216 18.30 5.97 -7.51
N GLU A 217 18.93 7.12 -7.62
CA GLU A 217 19.24 7.73 -8.91
C GLU A 217 20.36 6.92 -9.58
N ARG A 218 20.18 6.63 -10.87
CA ARG A 218 21.22 6.08 -11.73
C ARG A 218 21.28 6.84 -13.03
N GLU A 219 22.47 6.96 -13.56
CA GLU A 219 22.70 7.57 -14.87
C GLU A 219 22.46 6.54 -15.99
N TYR A 220 22.01 7.01 -17.14
CA TYR A 220 21.92 6.25 -18.38
C TYR A 220 22.31 7.14 -19.56
N LEU A 221 22.85 6.50 -20.60
CA LEU A 221 23.23 7.19 -21.82
C LEU A 221 22.03 7.40 -22.75
N GLU A 222 21.89 8.61 -23.28
CA GLU A 222 20.99 8.93 -24.39
C GLU A 222 21.76 9.59 -25.54
N LEU A 223 21.55 9.06 -26.75
CA LEU A 223 22.07 9.63 -27.99
C LEU A 223 20.90 10.14 -28.83
N ILE A 224 20.93 11.42 -29.18
CA ILE A 224 19.93 12.05 -30.04
C ILE A 224 20.58 12.45 -31.36
N LEU A 225 20.07 11.93 -32.46
CA LEU A 225 20.40 12.39 -33.81
C LEU A 225 19.34 13.37 -34.30
N GLU A 226 19.74 14.62 -34.51
CA GLU A 226 18.91 15.72 -34.98
C GLU A 226 19.72 16.57 -35.97
N ASP A 227 19.14 16.93 -37.12
CA ASP A 227 19.82 17.69 -38.19
C ASP A 227 21.20 17.12 -38.62
N GLY A 228 21.35 15.79 -38.56
CA GLY A 228 22.59 15.10 -38.94
C GLY A 228 23.73 15.22 -37.91
N LYS A 229 23.47 15.77 -36.72
CA LYS A 229 24.42 15.84 -35.61
C LYS A 229 23.97 14.92 -34.48
N ILE A 230 24.91 14.17 -33.93
CA ILE A 230 24.68 13.35 -32.74
C ILE A 230 25.02 14.20 -31.52
N LYS A 231 24.06 14.34 -30.62
CA LYS A 231 24.24 14.88 -29.28
C LYS A 231 24.23 13.71 -28.31
N GLU A 232 25.24 13.67 -27.44
CA GLU A 232 25.33 12.71 -26.34
C GLU A 232 24.90 13.40 -25.04
N GLY A 233 24.02 12.74 -24.28
CA GLY A 233 23.56 13.21 -22.98
C GLY A 233 23.61 12.09 -21.96
N THR A 234 24.12 12.41 -20.77
CA THR A 234 23.92 11.60 -19.58
C THR A 234 22.66 12.10 -18.89
N LEU A 235 21.65 11.24 -18.85
CA LEU A 235 20.40 11.49 -18.14
C LEU A 235 20.34 10.63 -16.89
N SER A 236 19.46 10.98 -15.96
CA SER A 236 19.25 10.20 -14.75
C SER A 236 17.81 9.69 -14.65
N GLU A 237 17.67 8.48 -14.10
CA GLU A 237 16.38 7.90 -13.74
C GLU A 237 16.44 7.34 -12.31
N LYS A 238 15.27 7.25 -11.67
CA LYS A 238 15.15 6.55 -10.38
C LYS A 238 14.87 5.07 -10.62
N THR A 239 15.64 4.20 -9.95
CA THR A 239 15.44 2.76 -10.02
C THR A 239 15.27 2.14 -8.63
N GLY A 240 14.52 1.05 -8.54
CA GLY A 240 14.30 0.30 -7.30
C GLY A 240 13.31 0.96 -6.33
N SER A 241 12.50 1.91 -6.80
CA SER A 241 11.42 2.51 -5.99
C SER A 241 10.50 1.43 -5.43
N ASN A 242 10.11 1.60 -4.18
CA ASN A 242 9.09 0.76 -3.54
C ASN A 242 7.93 1.60 -3.01
N ARG A 243 7.89 2.89 -3.35
CA ARG A 243 6.87 3.82 -2.91
C ARG A 243 5.48 3.30 -3.23
N GLY A 244 4.63 3.21 -2.20
CA GLY A 244 3.24 2.75 -2.35
C GLY A 244 3.08 1.23 -2.56
N ARG A 245 4.17 0.48 -2.72
CA ARG A 245 4.15 -0.99 -2.84
C ARG A 245 4.26 -1.66 -1.47
N LEU A 246 3.80 -2.91 -1.37
CA LEU A 246 3.86 -3.71 -0.15
C LEU A 246 5.26 -4.30 0.02
N VAL A 247 5.87 -4.06 1.17
CA VAL A 247 7.22 -4.51 1.51
C VAL A 247 7.16 -5.35 2.80
N PRO A 248 7.70 -6.58 2.81
CA PRO A 248 7.78 -7.38 4.02
C PRO A 248 8.81 -6.80 5.00
N THR A 249 8.42 -6.72 6.28
CA THR A 249 9.31 -6.28 7.36
C THR A 249 10.18 -7.45 7.82
N SER A 250 11.26 -7.17 8.57
CA SER A 250 12.06 -8.24 9.18
C SER A 250 11.23 -9.10 10.14
N VAL A 251 10.26 -8.52 10.85
CA VAL A 251 9.31 -9.29 11.67
C VAL A 251 8.50 -10.25 10.81
N GLY A 252 7.94 -9.77 9.69
CA GLY A 252 7.17 -10.59 8.76
C GLY A 252 8.00 -11.72 8.17
N ARG A 253 9.25 -11.46 7.81
CA ARG A 253 10.18 -12.47 7.26
C ARG A 253 10.53 -13.55 8.28
N VAL A 254 10.89 -13.16 9.50
CA VAL A 254 11.20 -14.12 10.58
C VAL A 254 10.01 -15.00 10.90
N VAL A 255 8.82 -14.41 11.05
CA VAL A 255 7.58 -15.17 11.30
C VAL A 255 7.28 -16.10 10.12
N ASN A 256 7.38 -15.62 8.89
CA ASN A 256 7.15 -16.46 7.71
C ASN A 256 8.13 -17.63 7.64
N ASN A 257 9.43 -17.39 7.87
CA ASN A 257 10.45 -18.44 7.81
C ASN A 257 10.24 -19.50 8.90
N PHE A 258 9.90 -19.08 10.12
CA PHE A 258 9.53 -20.00 11.20
C PHE A 258 8.33 -20.86 10.80
N LEU A 259 7.26 -20.21 10.33
CA LEU A 259 6.04 -20.92 9.95
C LEU A 259 6.30 -21.90 8.79
N VAL A 260 7.02 -21.50 7.74
CA VAL A 260 7.35 -22.38 6.60
C VAL A 260 8.23 -23.55 7.02
N SER A 261 9.15 -23.36 7.97
CA SER A 261 10.07 -24.43 8.41
C SER A 261 9.37 -25.50 9.26
N HIS A 262 8.33 -25.13 10.00
CA HIS A 262 7.65 -26.02 10.95
C HIS A 262 6.24 -26.46 10.53
N PHE A 263 5.59 -25.69 9.67
CA PHE A 263 4.18 -25.82 9.30
C PHE A 263 3.97 -25.74 7.78
N LYS A 264 4.95 -26.20 6.98
CA LYS A 264 4.95 -26.11 5.52
C LYS A 264 3.63 -26.55 4.88
N ASP A 265 3.09 -27.69 5.31
CA ASP A 265 1.93 -28.31 4.67
C ASP A 265 0.67 -27.44 4.78
N ILE A 266 0.48 -26.75 5.91
CA ILE A 266 -0.69 -25.88 6.12
C ILE A 266 -0.50 -24.46 5.57
N LEU A 267 0.71 -24.10 5.16
CA LEU A 267 1.02 -22.81 4.52
C LEU A 267 1.12 -22.93 2.99
N ASP A 268 1.02 -24.15 2.46
CA ASP A 268 0.95 -24.36 1.04
C ASP A 268 -0.28 -23.64 0.45
N TYR A 269 -0.08 -23.02 -0.71
CA TYR A 269 -1.14 -22.27 -1.37
C TYR A 269 -2.33 -23.17 -1.75
N ASN A 270 -2.07 -24.40 -2.18
CA ASN A 270 -3.13 -25.35 -2.54
C ASN A 270 -3.88 -25.84 -1.30
N PHE A 271 -3.18 -26.03 -0.17
CA PHE A 271 -3.84 -26.36 1.09
C PHE A 271 -4.84 -25.27 1.49
N THR A 272 -4.42 -24.01 1.46
CA THR A 272 -5.27 -22.88 1.82
C THR A 272 -6.47 -22.77 0.87
N ALA A 273 -6.24 -22.89 -0.44
CA ALA A 273 -7.31 -22.87 -1.43
C ALA A 273 -8.31 -24.03 -1.24
N LYS A 274 -7.80 -25.23 -0.91
CA LYS A 274 -8.64 -26.40 -0.61
C LYS A 274 -9.51 -26.16 0.63
N VAL A 275 -8.96 -25.64 1.73
CA VAL A 275 -9.74 -25.35 2.94
C VAL A 275 -10.87 -24.37 2.66
N GLU A 276 -10.61 -23.33 1.85
CA GLU A 276 -11.64 -22.39 1.43
C GLU A 276 -12.74 -23.08 0.58
N GLN A 277 -12.37 -24.02 -0.29
CA GLN A 277 -13.32 -24.83 -1.06
C GLN A 277 -14.12 -25.79 -0.17
N ASP A 278 -13.50 -26.38 0.83
CA ASP A 278 -14.17 -27.25 1.82
C ASP A 278 -15.21 -26.43 2.61
N PHE A 279 -14.91 -25.17 2.97
CA PHE A 279 -15.90 -24.26 3.57
C PHE A 279 -17.09 -23.97 2.64
N ASP A 280 -16.84 -23.79 1.34
CA ASP A 280 -17.92 -23.61 0.37
C ASP A 280 -18.78 -24.89 0.26
N ASN A 281 -18.18 -26.08 0.31
CA ASN A 281 -18.90 -27.34 0.29
C ASN A 281 -19.76 -27.53 1.53
N ILE A 282 -19.23 -27.18 2.71
CA ILE A 282 -19.97 -27.16 3.98
C ILE A 282 -21.18 -26.22 3.88
N ALA A 283 -20.99 -25.01 3.33
CA ALA A 283 -22.07 -24.03 3.16
C ALA A 283 -23.18 -24.52 2.20
N LYS A 284 -22.86 -25.40 1.23
CA LYS A 284 -23.83 -26.09 0.36
C LYS A 284 -24.51 -27.28 1.03
N GLY A 285 -24.07 -27.69 2.21
CA GLY A 285 -24.50 -28.94 2.86
C GLY A 285 -23.89 -30.20 2.22
N GLY A 286 -22.84 -30.06 1.41
CA GLY A 286 -22.14 -31.17 0.75
C GLY A 286 -21.07 -31.85 1.61
N GLU A 287 -20.69 -31.23 2.74
CA GLU A 287 -19.66 -31.73 3.65
C GLU A 287 -19.99 -31.41 5.11
N SER A 288 -19.58 -32.30 6.03
CA SER A 288 -19.73 -32.13 7.47
C SER A 288 -18.59 -31.30 8.03
N TRP A 289 -18.90 -30.12 8.58
CA TRP A 289 -17.90 -29.26 9.21
C TRP A 289 -17.17 -29.94 10.39
N VAL A 290 -17.86 -30.85 11.08
CA VAL A 290 -17.28 -31.58 12.22
C VAL A 290 -16.18 -32.52 11.75
N ASP A 291 -16.42 -33.24 10.65
CA ASP A 291 -15.47 -34.21 10.11
C ASP A 291 -14.25 -33.50 9.50
N MET A 292 -14.46 -32.38 8.80
CA MET A 292 -13.38 -31.55 8.27
C MET A 292 -12.47 -31.04 9.40
N ILE A 293 -13.04 -30.43 10.45
CA ILE A 293 -12.26 -29.90 11.58
C ILE A 293 -11.55 -31.04 12.33
N LYS A 294 -12.20 -32.18 12.53
CA LYS A 294 -11.58 -33.34 13.19
C LYS A 294 -10.38 -33.87 12.39
N SER A 295 -10.50 -33.95 11.06
CA SER A 295 -9.41 -34.36 10.18
C SER A 295 -8.25 -33.37 10.25
N PHE A 296 -8.52 -32.06 10.11
CA PHE A 296 -7.49 -31.03 10.18
C PHE A 296 -6.77 -31.01 11.53
N TYR A 297 -7.53 -30.98 12.63
CA TYR A 297 -6.97 -30.83 13.97
C TYR A 297 -6.21 -32.07 14.43
N GLY A 298 -6.60 -33.26 13.94
CA GLY A 298 -5.94 -34.52 14.21
C GLY A 298 -4.47 -34.52 13.82
N ASP A 299 -4.14 -33.93 12.66
CA ASP A 299 -2.76 -33.84 12.17
C ASP A 299 -2.06 -32.56 12.63
N PHE A 300 -2.80 -31.44 12.70
CA PHE A 300 -2.24 -30.14 13.05
C PHE A 300 -1.79 -30.06 14.51
N HIS A 301 -2.62 -30.51 15.46
CA HIS A 301 -2.34 -30.32 16.89
C HIS A 301 -1.09 -31.08 17.39
N PRO A 302 -0.84 -32.35 16.99
CA PRO A 302 0.41 -33.02 17.31
C PRO A 302 1.64 -32.28 16.78
N ASN A 303 1.56 -31.69 15.57
CA ASN A 303 2.66 -30.90 15.02
C ASN A 303 2.90 -29.63 15.84
N VAL A 304 1.84 -28.94 16.29
CA VAL A 304 1.97 -27.78 17.19
C VAL A 304 2.69 -28.16 18.48
N LYS A 305 2.31 -29.26 19.15
CA LYS A 305 3.00 -29.72 20.37
C LYS A 305 4.46 -30.03 20.14
N ARG A 306 4.75 -30.76 19.06
CA ARG A 306 6.13 -31.07 18.68
C ARG A 306 6.96 -29.80 18.48
N VAL A 307 6.43 -28.81 17.79
CA VAL A 307 7.12 -27.54 17.53
C VAL A 307 7.25 -26.74 18.83
N GLU A 308 6.25 -26.72 19.70
CA GLU A 308 6.34 -26.07 21.02
C GLU A 308 7.46 -26.67 21.89
N ASP A 309 7.62 -28.00 21.87
CA ASP A 309 8.65 -28.70 22.66
C ASP A 309 10.06 -28.61 22.05
N THR A 310 10.17 -28.53 20.72
CA THR A 310 11.45 -28.67 20.00
C THR A 310 11.98 -27.38 19.38
N ALA A 311 11.13 -26.39 19.15
CA ALA A 311 11.56 -25.21 18.42
C ALA A 311 12.31 -24.24 19.32
N GLU A 312 13.50 -23.86 18.86
CA GLU A 312 14.19 -22.71 19.42
C GLU A 312 13.47 -21.41 19.01
N ARG A 313 13.65 -20.36 19.80
CA ARG A 313 13.11 -19.04 19.44
C ARG A 313 13.80 -18.56 18.16
N GLU A 314 13.08 -18.59 17.04
CA GLU A 314 13.49 -17.94 15.81
C GLU A 314 13.63 -16.43 16.03
N SER A 315 14.87 -16.00 16.20
CA SER A 315 15.25 -14.60 16.36
C SER A 315 15.57 -13.96 15.01
N GLY A 316 15.66 -14.74 13.92
CA GLY A 316 16.18 -14.27 12.64
C GLY A 316 17.62 -13.79 12.74
N GLU A 317 18.44 -14.42 13.58
CA GLU A 317 19.81 -13.98 13.82
C GLU A 317 20.67 -14.05 12.56
N ARG A 318 21.37 -12.96 12.28
CA ARG A 318 22.37 -12.88 11.22
C ARG A 318 23.67 -12.31 11.77
N VAL A 319 24.75 -13.07 11.67
CA VAL A 319 26.10 -12.62 12.02
C VAL A 319 26.58 -11.63 10.96
N LEU A 320 26.96 -10.42 11.39
CA LEU A 320 27.46 -9.37 10.50
C LEU A 320 28.99 -9.37 10.41
N GLY A 321 29.67 -9.88 11.44
CA GLY A 321 31.12 -9.93 11.53
C GLY A 321 31.63 -9.68 12.95
N LYS A 322 32.83 -9.13 13.07
CA LYS A 322 33.44 -8.72 14.34
C LYS A 322 33.73 -7.22 14.33
N ASP A 323 33.53 -6.56 15.46
CA ASP A 323 33.91 -5.17 15.64
C ASP A 323 35.44 -5.02 15.57
N PRO A 324 35.99 -4.17 14.68
CA PRO A 324 37.44 -3.97 14.56
C PRO A 324 38.10 -3.45 15.85
N LYS A 325 37.37 -2.76 16.72
CA LYS A 325 37.92 -2.17 17.95
C LYS A 325 38.02 -3.17 19.10
N THR A 326 36.96 -3.95 19.32
CA THR A 326 36.85 -4.86 20.47
C THR A 326 37.07 -6.33 20.11
N GLY A 327 37.03 -6.71 18.83
CA GLY A 327 37.07 -8.10 18.37
C GLY A 327 35.79 -8.90 18.66
N LYS A 328 34.78 -8.29 19.30
CA LYS A 328 33.52 -8.93 19.67
C LYS A 328 32.62 -9.15 18.45
N GLN A 329 31.81 -10.20 18.49
CA GLN A 329 30.87 -10.51 17.41
C GLN A 329 29.75 -9.47 17.34
N VAL A 330 29.35 -9.11 16.12
CA VAL A 330 28.19 -8.27 15.83
C VAL A 330 27.13 -9.11 15.14
N ILE A 331 25.91 -9.10 15.68
CA ILE A 331 24.76 -9.80 15.12
C ILE A 331 23.58 -8.85 14.92
N ALA A 332 22.77 -9.09 13.91
CA ALA A 332 21.44 -8.49 13.74
C ALA A 332 20.37 -9.54 14.09
N ARG A 333 19.38 -9.18 14.90
CA ARG A 333 18.31 -10.10 15.32
C ARG A 333 17.03 -9.37 15.70
N LEU A 334 15.95 -10.13 15.88
CA LEU A 334 14.71 -9.62 16.43
C LEU A 334 14.77 -9.59 17.96
N GLY A 335 14.58 -8.40 18.54
CA GLY A 335 14.46 -8.19 19.98
C GLY A 335 13.02 -7.91 20.41
N ARG A 336 12.81 -7.69 21.72
CA ARG A 336 11.49 -7.37 22.31
C ARG A 336 10.81 -6.16 21.67
N TYR A 337 11.61 -5.19 21.20
CA TYR A 337 11.14 -3.92 20.68
C TYR A 337 11.24 -3.80 19.15
N GLY A 338 11.60 -4.89 18.46
CA GLY A 338 11.78 -4.93 17.02
C GLY A 338 13.20 -5.31 16.59
N PRO A 339 13.53 -5.13 15.31
CA PRO A 339 14.86 -5.41 14.76
C PRO A 339 15.96 -4.60 15.45
N MET A 340 17.05 -5.26 15.83
CA MET A 340 18.16 -4.65 16.55
C MET A 340 19.50 -5.30 16.18
N VAL A 341 20.58 -4.59 16.46
CA VAL A 341 21.95 -5.10 16.43
C VAL A 341 22.47 -5.30 17.86
N GLN A 342 23.34 -6.29 18.02
CA GLN A 342 24.00 -6.61 19.28
C GLN A 342 25.49 -6.78 19.04
N LEU A 343 26.30 -6.19 19.94
CA LEU A 343 27.74 -6.35 20.02
C LEU A 343 28.08 -7.17 21.28
N GLY A 344 28.77 -8.30 21.10
CA GLY A 344 29.12 -9.22 22.17
C GLY A 344 28.18 -10.43 22.30
N HIS A 345 28.66 -11.48 22.98
CA HIS A 345 27.89 -12.70 23.29
C HIS A 345 27.08 -12.53 24.57
N ARG A 346 26.10 -13.40 24.81
CA ARG A 346 25.24 -13.36 26.03
C ARG A 346 26.02 -13.42 27.34
N ASP A 347 27.24 -13.95 27.30
CA ASP A 347 28.11 -14.16 28.45
C ASP A 347 29.14 -13.03 28.64
N ASP A 348 29.15 -12.03 27.76
CA ASP A 348 30.01 -10.85 27.91
C ASP A 348 29.42 -9.88 28.94
N GLU A 349 30.24 -9.31 29.81
CA GLU A 349 29.80 -8.29 30.78
C GLU A 349 29.35 -6.98 30.10
N ASP A 350 29.91 -6.67 28.92
CA ASP A 350 29.64 -5.44 28.15
C ASP A 350 28.91 -5.70 26.83
N ILE A 351 27.69 -6.23 26.90
CA ILE A 351 26.83 -6.37 25.71
C ILE A 351 26.21 -5.02 25.38
N LYS A 352 26.35 -4.59 24.11
CA LYS A 352 25.67 -3.39 23.61
C LYS A 352 24.56 -3.76 22.64
N HIS A 353 23.49 -2.96 22.68
CA HIS A 353 22.30 -3.14 21.86
C HIS A 353 21.92 -1.82 21.21
N ALA A 354 21.53 -1.87 19.94
CA ALA A 354 20.99 -0.70 19.25
C ALA A 354 19.87 -1.09 18.29
N SER A 355 18.82 -0.28 18.20
CA SER A 355 17.68 -0.54 17.30
C SER A 355 18.07 -0.26 15.86
N ILE A 356 17.63 -1.11 14.92
CA ILE A 356 17.82 -0.87 13.48
C ILE A 356 16.89 0.27 13.05
N ILE A 357 17.43 1.19 12.25
CA ILE A 357 16.71 2.36 11.73
C ILE A 357 15.59 1.91 10.78
N LYS A 358 14.48 2.65 10.76
CA LYS A 358 13.38 2.38 9.83
C LYS A 358 13.89 2.45 8.37
N GLY A 359 13.48 1.47 7.54
CA GLY A 359 13.94 1.34 6.15
C GLY A 359 15.16 0.44 5.95
N LYS A 360 15.90 0.12 7.03
CA LYS A 360 16.90 -0.95 7.05
C LYS A 360 16.30 -2.22 7.65
N ALA A 361 16.82 -3.37 7.24
CA ALA A 361 16.31 -4.67 7.63
C ALA A 361 17.45 -5.51 8.21
N ILE A 362 17.11 -6.51 9.05
CA ILE A 362 18.06 -7.50 9.58
C ILE A 362 18.89 -8.11 8.44
N GLU A 363 18.27 -8.30 7.29
CA GLU A 363 18.80 -8.95 6.10
C GLU A 363 19.75 -8.07 5.29
N THR A 364 19.60 -6.73 5.34
CA THR A 364 20.32 -5.80 4.46
C THR A 364 21.33 -4.91 5.17
N ILE A 365 21.25 -4.78 6.50
CA ILE A 365 22.18 -3.93 7.26
C ILE A 365 23.63 -4.43 7.15
N THR A 366 24.57 -3.53 6.91
CA THR A 366 26.00 -3.88 6.85
C THR A 366 26.65 -3.82 8.24
N LEU A 367 27.83 -4.43 8.40
CA LEU A 367 28.61 -4.33 9.63
C LEU A 367 28.94 -2.86 9.98
N GLU A 368 29.34 -2.06 8.99
CA GLU A 368 29.67 -0.65 9.18
C GLU A 368 28.46 0.16 9.68
N GLU A 369 27.29 -0.04 9.06
CA GLU A 369 26.05 0.59 9.51
C GLU A 369 25.66 0.16 10.92
N ALA A 370 25.80 -1.14 11.23
CA ALA A 370 25.52 -1.67 12.57
C ALA A 370 26.45 -1.07 13.63
N LEU A 371 27.73 -0.92 13.33
CA LEU A 371 28.71 -0.33 14.26
C LEU A 371 28.39 1.14 14.57
N ARG A 372 27.95 1.91 13.58
CA ARG A 372 27.48 3.29 13.79
C ARG A 372 26.31 3.36 14.78
N LEU A 373 25.41 2.39 14.79
CA LEU A 373 24.27 2.39 15.73
C LEU A 373 24.70 2.30 17.20
N PHE A 374 25.87 1.72 17.51
CA PHE A 374 26.39 1.68 18.89
C PHE A 374 27.01 2.99 19.37
N GLU A 375 27.10 4.02 18.51
CA GLU A 375 27.45 5.38 18.91
C GLU A 375 26.27 6.10 19.59
N LEU A 376 25.07 5.51 19.56
CA LEU A 376 23.88 6.04 20.22
C LEU A 376 23.79 5.56 21.69
N PRO A 377 23.24 6.38 22.60
CA PRO A 377 22.76 7.75 22.38
C PRO A 377 23.91 8.76 22.19
N ARG A 378 23.80 9.64 21.18
CA ARG A 378 24.78 10.73 20.98
C ARG A 378 24.37 11.94 21.80
N VAL A 379 25.29 12.44 22.63
CA VAL A 379 25.11 13.71 23.36
C VAL A 379 25.50 14.85 22.43
N LEU A 380 24.56 15.76 22.15
CA LEU A 380 24.79 16.90 21.26
C LEU A 380 25.29 18.14 22.02
N GLY A 381 24.99 18.24 23.31
CA GLY A 381 25.34 19.35 24.17
C GLY A 381 24.33 19.54 25.30
N THR A 382 24.26 20.74 25.86
CA THR A 382 23.37 21.10 26.96
C THR A 382 22.42 22.22 26.55
N TYR A 383 21.16 22.12 26.94
CA TYR A 383 20.15 23.17 26.79
C TYR A 383 19.36 23.31 28.09
N LYS A 384 19.23 24.54 28.64
CA LYS A 384 18.60 24.78 29.96
C LYS A 384 19.17 23.86 31.06
N ASP A 385 20.50 23.77 31.13
CA ASP A 385 21.26 22.96 32.09
C ASP A 385 21.02 21.43 32.04
N GLU A 386 20.34 20.95 31.01
CA GLU A 386 20.01 19.53 30.80
C GLU A 386 20.63 19.03 29.49
N GLU A 387 21.10 17.78 29.48
CA GLU A 387 21.71 17.17 28.29
C GLU A 387 20.67 16.96 27.17
N VAL A 388 21.06 17.29 25.95
CA VAL A 388 20.32 16.97 24.73
C VAL A 388 20.95 15.75 24.08
N LYS A 389 20.19 14.65 24.00
CA LYS A 389 20.66 13.38 23.42
C LYS A 389 19.81 12.99 22.23
N VAL A 390 20.41 12.40 21.20
CA VAL A 390 19.67 11.76 20.10
C VAL A 390 19.81 10.24 20.17
N ASN A 391 18.71 9.54 19.91
CA ASN A 391 18.66 8.08 19.94
C ASN A 391 17.54 7.55 19.02
N ILE A 392 17.48 6.23 18.84
CA ILE A 392 16.45 5.54 18.05
C ILE A 392 15.61 4.67 18.98
N GLY A 393 14.30 4.93 19.01
CA GLY A 393 13.34 4.16 19.78
C GLY A 393 12.38 3.37 18.89
N ARG A 394 11.41 2.68 19.53
CA ARG A 394 10.38 1.88 18.84
C ARG A 394 9.63 2.63 17.74
N TYR A 395 9.43 3.94 17.91
CA TYR A 395 8.65 4.77 17.00
C TYR A 395 9.51 5.56 15.99
N GLY A 396 10.84 5.41 16.07
CA GLY A 396 11.81 6.09 15.21
C GLY A 396 12.81 6.96 16.00
N PRO A 397 13.64 7.72 15.26
CA PRO A 397 14.56 8.73 15.79
C PRO A 397 13.90 9.76 16.71
N TYR A 398 14.54 10.08 17.83
CA TYR A 398 14.07 11.12 18.77
C TYR A 398 15.22 11.87 19.44
N VAL A 399 14.91 13.11 19.86
CA VAL A 399 15.68 13.90 20.82
C VAL A 399 15.15 13.62 22.22
N HIS A 400 16.03 13.37 23.17
CA HIS A 400 15.74 13.29 24.59
C HIS A 400 16.32 14.50 25.32
N HIS A 401 15.46 15.21 26.06
CA HIS A 401 15.82 16.37 26.85
C HIS A 401 14.91 16.46 28.08
N ASN A 402 15.48 16.55 29.28
CA ASN A 402 14.74 16.68 30.55
C ASN A 402 13.56 15.68 30.70
N GLY A 403 13.83 14.38 30.47
CA GLY A 403 12.82 13.31 30.56
C GLY A 403 11.75 13.31 29.46
N LYS A 404 11.83 14.24 28.49
CA LYS A 404 10.90 14.35 27.37
C LYS A 404 11.51 13.80 26.09
N PHE A 405 10.64 13.27 25.23
CA PHE A 405 10.98 12.68 23.95
C PHE A 405 10.36 13.50 22.81
N VAL A 406 11.18 14.02 21.91
CA VAL A 406 10.75 14.80 20.74
C VAL A 406 11.11 14.02 19.48
N SER A 407 10.12 13.66 18.67
CA SER A 407 10.35 12.92 17.43
C SER A 407 11.13 13.77 16.42
N LEU A 408 12.21 13.22 15.86
CA LEU A 408 12.98 13.85 14.76
C LEU A 408 12.30 13.64 13.40
N GLY A 409 11.31 12.75 13.32
CA GLY A 409 10.71 12.31 12.06
C GLY A 409 11.27 10.97 11.61
N LYS A 410 10.51 10.24 10.80
CA LYS A 410 10.82 8.84 10.46
C LYS A 410 12.05 8.65 9.58
N GLN A 411 12.44 9.69 8.84
CA GLN A 411 13.55 9.68 7.87
C GLN A 411 14.73 10.55 8.33
N ALA A 412 14.71 11.07 9.55
CA ALA A 412 15.80 11.89 10.05
C ALA A 412 17.05 11.03 10.26
N ASP A 413 18.18 11.50 9.73
CA ASP A 413 19.47 10.90 10.00
C ASP A 413 19.99 11.36 11.36
N VAL A 414 19.87 10.50 12.38
CA VAL A 414 20.37 10.75 13.74
C VAL A 414 21.87 11.07 13.82
N PHE A 415 22.63 10.74 12.77
CA PHE A 415 24.06 11.03 12.72
C PHE A 415 24.35 12.44 12.21
N SER A 416 23.43 13.07 11.47
CA SER A 416 23.59 14.44 10.95
C SER A 416 22.91 15.52 11.79
N VAL A 417 22.01 15.16 12.72
CA VAL A 417 21.27 16.12 13.55
C VAL A 417 22.21 16.95 14.43
N THR A 418 21.99 18.26 14.44
CA THR A 418 22.74 19.23 15.25
C THR A 418 22.02 19.59 16.55
N LEU A 419 22.75 20.24 17.48
CA LEU A 419 22.17 20.76 18.72
C LEU A 419 21.12 21.85 18.41
N GLU A 420 21.40 22.69 17.42
CA GLU A 420 20.52 23.77 16.97
C GLU A 420 19.17 23.22 16.47
N ASP A 421 19.20 22.24 15.56
CA ASP A 421 17.98 21.57 15.05
C ASP A 421 17.18 20.95 16.20
N SER A 422 17.89 20.32 17.13
CA SER A 422 17.28 19.67 18.29
C SER A 422 16.61 20.68 19.24
N ILE A 423 17.25 21.83 19.49
CA ILE A 423 16.70 22.91 20.31
C ILE A 423 15.45 23.51 19.64
N GLU A 424 15.46 23.69 18.31
CA GLU A 424 14.30 24.19 17.58
C GLU A 424 13.10 23.25 17.74
N LEU A 425 13.31 21.94 17.56
CA LEU A 425 12.27 20.94 17.76
C LEU A 425 11.77 20.88 19.21
N ILE A 426 12.67 21.00 20.19
CA ILE A 426 12.28 21.09 21.60
C ILE A 426 11.42 22.33 21.84
N LYS A 427 11.81 23.51 21.36
CA LYS A 427 11.04 24.76 21.50
C LYS A 427 9.68 24.66 20.82
N GLN A 428 9.61 24.08 19.63
CA GLN A 428 8.35 23.83 18.93
C GLN A 428 7.45 22.91 19.75
N LYS A 429 8.01 21.83 20.31
CA LYS A 429 7.25 20.91 21.17
C LYS A 429 6.81 21.54 22.48
N GLU A 430 7.61 22.40 23.08
CA GLU A 430 7.23 23.19 24.26
C GLU A 430 6.08 24.13 23.94
N LYS A 431 6.12 24.83 22.80
CA LYS A 431 5.05 25.72 22.33
C LYS A 431 3.76 24.97 22.02
N GLU A 432 3.83 23.79 21.39
CA GLU A 432 2.65 22.92 21.16
C GLU A 432 2.00 22.46 22.46
N ASN A 433 2.79 22.23 23.51
CA ASN A 433 2.29 21.76 24.80
C ASN A 433 1.93 22.91 25.77
N GLN A 434 2.04 24.18 25.36
CA GLN A 434 1.55 25.28 26.17
C GLN A 434 0.02 25.23 26.25
N PRO A 435 -0.56 25.32 27.47
CA PRO A 435 -2.01 25.42 27.62
C PRO A 435 -2.53 26.64 26.87
N ILE A 436 -3.53 26.44 26.01
CA ILE A 436 -4.23 27.54 25.34
C ILE A 436 -5.33 28.13 26.22
N THR A 437 -5.88 27.33 27.13
CA THR A 437 -6.82 27.76 28.18
C THR A 437 -6.90 26.67 29.25
N ASN A 438 -7.53 26.97 30.38
CA ASN A 438 -7.86 25.99 31.42
C ASN A 438 -9.38 25.80 31.43
N TYR A 439 -9.83 24.55 31.36
CA TYR A 439 -11.25 24.23 31.43
C TYR A 439 -11.50 23.21 32.54
N LYS A 440 -12.41 23.54 33.46
CA LYS A 440 -12.77 22.68 34.61
C LYS A 440 -11.54 22.14 35.40
N GLY A 441 -10.52 22.99 35.60
CA GLY A 441 -9.34 22.65 36.39
C GLY A 441 -8.27 21.85 35.64
N HIS A 442 -8.46 21.56 34.36
CA HIS A 442 -7.47 20.87 33.52
C HIS A 442 -7.06 21.72 32.32
N ASP A 443 -5.76 21.68 32.02
CA ASP A 443 -5.18 22.41 30.89
C ASP A 443 -5.66 21.83 29.56
N VAL A 444 -6.00 22.74 28.64
CA VAL A 444 -6.32 22.42 27.25
C VAL A 444 -5.09 22.75 26.40
N THR A 445 -4.64 21.81 25.58
CA THR A 445 -3.53 22.01 24.61
C THR A 445 -4.00 21.72 23.19
N LYS A 446 -3.43 22.39 22.19
CA LYS A 446 -3.72 22.14 20.76
C LYS A 446 -2.65 21.28 20.11
N GLY A 447 -3.03 20.41 19.18
CA GLY A 447 -2.09 19.60 18.41
C GLY A 447 -2.65 19.10 17.09
N VAL A 448 -1.79 18.58 16.22
CA VAL A 448 -2.17 17.97 14.95
C VAL A 448 -1.74 16.51 14.93
N GLY A 449 -2.69 15.61 14.71
CA GLY A 449 -2.46 14.16 14.71
C GLY A 449 -2.74 13.52 13.36
N ARG A 450 -2.56 12.20 13.27
CA ARG A 450 -2.85 11.40 12.06
C ARG A 450 -4.27 11.54 11.51
N PHE A 451 -5.21 12.07 12.30
CA PHE A 451 -6.63 12.25 11.94
C PHE A 451 -7.03 13.72 11.84
N GLY A 452 -6.07 14.64 11.76
CA GLY A 452 -6.31 16.09 11.73
C GLY A 452 -6.07 16.79 13.07
N PRO A 453 -6.42 18.10 13.16
CA PRO A 453 -6.25 18.90 14.37
C PRO A 453 -7.10 18.41 15.53
N PHE A 454 -6.57 18.52 16.76
CA PHE A 454 -7.24 18.09 17.98
C PHE A 454 -6.90 19.00 19.17
N LEU A 455 -7.79 19.00 20.17
CA LEU A 455 -7.55 19.51 21.52
C LEU A 455 -7.29 18.33 22.45
N LYS A 456 -6.34 18.48 23.38
CA LYS A 456 -6.08 17.52 24.45
C LYS A 456 -6.45 18.18 25.78
N TRP A 457 -7.36 17.54 26.51
CA TRP A 457 -7.90 18.00 27.79
C TRP A 457 -8.21 16.79 28.67
N ASP A 458 -7.68 16.76 29.91
CA ASP A 458 -7.83 15.66 30.89
C ASP A 458 -7.63 14.24 30.30
N GLY A 459 -6.57 14.06 29.51
CA GLY A 459 -6.26 12.79 28.83
C GLY A 459 -7.22 12.42 27.68
N ILE A 460 -8.19 13.27 27.36
CA ILE A 460 -9.12 13.12 26.23
C ILE A 460 -8.60 13.88 25.01
N TYR A 461 -8.67 13.22 23.86
CA TYR A 461 -8.39 13.82 22.55
C TYR A 461 -9.71 14.17 21.85
N VAL A 462 -9.90 15.45 21.55
CA VAL A 462 -11.09 16.03 20.94
C VAL A 462 -10.73 16.51 19.54
N ASN A 463 -11.22 15.84 18.49
CA ASN A 463 -10.95 16.27 17.12
C ASN A 463 -11.65 17.59 16.83
N VAL A 464 -10.91 18.54 16.24
CA VAL A 464 -11.44 19.81 15.76
C VAL A 464 -11.86 19.59 14.30
N ASN A 465 -13.14 19.78 14.01
CA ASN A 465 -13.65 19.60 12.65
C ASN A 465 -13.47 20.90 11.84
N LYS A 466 -13.59 20.81 10.50
CA LYS A 466 -13.36 21.93 9.57
C LYS A 466 -14.30 23.14 9.74
N LYS A 467 -15.34 23.05 10.58
CA LYS A 467 -16.23 24.19 10.86
C LYS A 467 -15.60 25.22 11.79
N TYR A 468 -14.58 24.81 12.54
CA TYR A 468 -13.85 25.68 13.45
C TYR A 468 -12.53 26.10 12.82
N ASP A 469 -12.16 27.36 13.01
CA ASP A 469 -10.80 27.82 12.73
C ASP A 469 -9.87 27.30 13.82
N PHE A 470 -9.06 26.31 13.49
CA PHE A 470 -8.17 25.67 14.46
C PHE A 470 -7.11 26.62 15.02
N GLU A 471 -6.70 27.63 14.25
CA GLU A 471 -5.70 28.58 14.73
C GLU A 471 -6.28 29.63 15.67
N ASN A 472 -7.57 29.93 15.52
CA ASN A 472 -8.28 30.99 16.25
C ASN A 472 -9.52 30.47 17.01
N LEU A 473 -9.36 29.39 17.78
CA LEU A 473 -10.43 28.86 18.61
C LEU A 473 -10.76 29.83 19.76
N SER A 474 -12.02 30.23 19.87
CA SER A 474 -12.50 30.96 21.05
C SER A 474 -12.67 30.01 22.26
N GLU A 475 -12.75 30.55 23.47
CA GLU A 475 -12.98 29.72 24.66
C GLU A 475 -14.29 28.92 24.56
N SER A 476 -15.36 29.54 24.05
CA SER A 476 -16.65 28.87 23.87
C SER A 476 -16.59 27.74 22.83
N ASP A 477 -15.76 27.85 21.80
CA ASP A 477 -15.51 26.76 20.83
C ASP A 477 -14.84 25.57 21.52
N ILE A 478 -13.82 25.84 22.34
CA ILE A 478 -13.07 24.83 23.10
C ILE A 478 -14.00 24.09 24.06
N GLU A 479 -14.80 24.82 24.84
CA GLU A 479 -15.79 24.24 25.76
C GLU A 479 -16.80 23.37 25.01
N THR A 480 -17.36 23.89 23.92
CA THR A 480 -18.36 23.17 23.11
C THR A 480 -17.79 21.87 22.53
N LEU A 481 -16.57 21.90 22.02
CA LEU A 481 -15.88 20.74 21.47
C LEU A 481 -15.64 19.68 22.56
N ILE A 482 -15.18 20.09 23.74
CA ILE A 482 -14.93 19.20 24.88
C ILE A 482 -16.24 18.58 25.39
N GLU A 483 -17.28 19.38 25.62
CA GLU A 483 -18.58 18.89 26.11
C GLU A 483 -19.27 17.94 25.11
N THR A 484 -19.19 18.25 23.82
CA THR A 484 -19.73 17.38 22.76
C THR A 484 -19.04 16.01 22.78
N LYS A 485 -17.72 15.98 23.00
CA LYS A 485 -16.96 14.73 23.13
C LYS A 485 -17.35 13.96 24.40
N LEU A 486 -17.54 14.65 25.53
CA LEU A 486 -17.98 14.04 26.79
C LEU A 486 -19.37 13.41 26.67
N LYS A 487 -20.33 14.10 26.04
CA LYS A 487 -21.69 13.57 25.78
C LYS A 487 -21.65 12.30 24.93
N LYS A 488 -20.84 12.27 23.87
CA LYS A 488 -20.66 11.06 23.03
C LYS A 488 -20.03 9.88 23.79
N ARG A 489 -19.10 10.15 24.70
CA ARG A 489 -18.50 9.11 25.55
C ARG A 489 -19.49 8.56 26.60
N GLY A 490 -20.31 9.43 27.20
CA GLY A 490 -21.34 9.04 28.15
C GLY A 490 -22.44 8.16 27.52
N ALA A 491 -22.84 8.47 26.28
CA ALA A 491 -23.81 7.67 25.53
C ALA A 491 -23.30 6.25 25.18
N ASN A 492 -22.00 6.09 24.91
CA ASN A 492 -21.39 4.78 24.61
C ASN A 492 -21.08 3.92 25.84
N LYS A 493 -21.18 4.46 27.07
CA LYS A 493 -21.00 3.69 28.32
C LYS A 493 -22.32 3.14 28.89
N LYS A 494 -23.47 3.56 28.34
CA LYS A 494 -24.82 3.11 28.71
C LYS A 494 -25.43 2.10 27.72
N LYS A 495 -24.65 1.66 26.73
CA LYS A 495 -24.89 0.47 25.91
C LYS A 495 -23.80 -0.54 26.26
#